data_AF-A0A2H6N9Y2-F1
#
_entry.id   AF-A0A2H6N9Y2-F1
#
_cell.length_a   1.000
_cell.length_b   1.000
_cell.length_c   1.000
_cell.angle_alpha   90.00
_cell.angle_beta   90.00
_cell.angle_gamma   90.00
#
_symmetry.space_group_name_H-M   'P 1'
#
loop_
_entity.id
_entity.type
_entity.pdbx_description
1 polymer ?
#
loop_
_entity_poly.entity_id
_entity_poly.type
_entity_poly.pdbx_seq_one_letter_code
_entity_poly.pdbx_strand_id
1 'polypeptide(L)'
;MTRKTPPADTISLQGPPLFFFSHYRPIPKNFQQLLALMFAVKEVNKDLILLPNFTLGFHIQNNDQNEWRISFISLSLLSTRGQMVPGYKCDRQDLLLSVIGGDDTKSSRLMASIFSIFKIPQVSTGYNMEHTKNRNTHRS
;
A
#
# COMPACT_ATOMS: atom_id res chain seq x y z
N MET A 1 16.70 25.79 73.44
CA MET A 1 16.39 24.36 73.51
C MET A 1 15.55 24.00 72.29
N THR A 2 16.14 23.18 71.42
CA THR A 2 15.60 22.42 70.26
C THR A 2 14.59 23.05 69.30
N ARG A 3 15.12 23.41 68.13
CA ARG A 3 14.47 23.33 66.81
C ARG A 3 14.07 21.86 66.56
N LYS A 4 12.79 21.58 66.26
CA LYS A 4 12.37 20.32 65.62
C LYS A 4 11.60 20.68 64.36
N THR A 5 12.28 20.56 63.23
CA THR A 5 11.66 20.43 61.90
C THR A 5 11.05 19.04 61.78
N PRO A 6 9.76 18.89 61.43
CA PRO A 6 9.23 17.67 60.86
C PRO A 6 9.42 17.67 59.33
N PRO A 7 9.52 16.49 58.71
CA PRO A 7 10.09 16.30 57.38
C PRO A 7 9.10 16.62 56.25
N ALA A 8 9.67 16.89 55.08
CA ALA A 8 8.99 16.84 53.80
C ALA A 8 8.45 15.41 53.56
N ASP A 9 7.51 15.31 52.62
CA ASP A 9 6.95 14.07 52.07
C ASP A 9 5.67 13.61 52.76
N THR A 10 4.54 14.09 52.25
CA THR A 10 3.49 13.23 51.68
C THR A 10 2.56 14.12 50.86
N ILE A 11 2.90 14.35 49.59
CA ILE A 11 1.90 14.79 48.61
C ILE A 11 1.12 13.52 48.26
N SER A 12 -0.15 13.51 48.65
CA SER A 12 -1.06 12.41 48.34
C SER A 12 -1.14 12.20 46.82
N LEU A 13 -0.49 11.15 46.32
CA LEU A 13 -0.65 10.68 44.94
C LEU A 13 -1.76 9.64 44.92
N GLN A 14 -2.99 10.06 45.20
CA GLN A 14 -4.17 9.30 44.78
C GLN A 14 -4.55 9.74 43.35
N GLY A 15 -3.65 9.50 42.40
CA GLY A 15 -4.04 9.47 40.98
C GLY A 15 -4.81 8.17 40.73
N PRO A 16 -5.82 8.15 39.83
CA PRO A 16 -6.45 6.90 39.46
C PRO A 16 -5.38 5.92 38.92
N PRO A 17 -5.54 4.60 39.15
CA PRO A 17 -4.52 3.63 38.77
C PRO A 17 -4.16 3.83 37.31
N LEU A 18 -2.86 3.84 37.02
CA LEU A 18 -2.36 3.91 35.64
C LEU A 18 -2.87 2.68 34.89
N PHE A 19 -4.09 2.80 34.35
CA PHE A 19 -4.51 2.01 33.21
C PHE A 19 -3.60 2.44 32.06
N PHE A 20 -2.43 1.82 32.00
CA PHE A 20 -1.68 1.66 30.77
C PHE A 20 -2.56 0.85 29.82
N PHE A 21 -3.60 1.47 29.26
CA PHE A 21 -4.04 1.10 27.94
C PHE A 21 -2.90 1.50 27.02
N SER A 22 -1.92 0.60 26.89
CA SER A 22 -1.10 0.54 25.69
C SER A 22 -2.10 0.56 24.54
N HIS A 23 -2.30 1.73 23.95
CA HIS A 23 -3.10 1.87 22.75
C HIS A 23 -2.31 1.12 21.69
N TYR A 24 -2.59 -0.16 21.54
CA TYR A 24 -2.17 -0.94 20.41
C TYR A 24 -2.85 -0.28 19.21
N ARG A 25 -2.18 0.72 18.62
CA ARG A 25 -2.66 1.31 17.38
C ARG A 25 -2.38 0.26 16.32
N PRO A 26 -3.40 -0.44 15.79
CA PRO A 26 -3.16 -1.38 14.73
C PRO A 26 -2.50 -0.61 13.58
N ILE A 27 -1.38 -1.14 13.10
CA ILE A 27 -0.71 -0.59 11.94
C ILE A 27 -1.71 -0.64 10.78
N PRO A 28 -1.97 0.48 10.06
CA PRO A 28 -2.87 0.46 8.93
C PRO A 28 -2.46 -0.62 7.91
N LYS A 29 -3.43 -1.37 7.38
CA LYS A 29 -3.19 -2.48 6.44
C LYS A 29 -2.25 -2.09 5.29
N ASN A 30 -2.42 -0.89 4.75
CA ASN A 30 -1.60 -0.34 3.66
C ASN A 30 -0.12 -0.18 4.06
N PHE A 31 0.15 0.13 5.33
CA PHE A 31 1.52 0.25 5.83
C PHE A 31 2.19 -1.12 5.99
N GLN A 32 1.45 -2.14 6.45
CA GLN A 32 1.98 -3.51 6.49
C GLN A 32 2.30 -4.04 5.08
N GLN A 33 1.41 -3.79 4.11
CA GLN A 33 1.63 -4.15 2.71
C GLN A 33 2.85 -3.44 2.10
N LEU A 34 3.02 -2.15 2.40
CA LEU A 34 4.19 -1.38 2.01
C LEU A 34 5.48 -2.00 2.57
N LEU A 35 5.52 -2.29 3.88
CA LEU A 35 6.68 -2.90 4.51
C LEU A 35 6.98 -4.29 3.94
N ALA A 36 5.95 -5.09 3.67
CA ALA A 36 6.09 -6.40 3.05
C ALA A 36 6.67 -6.30 1.64
N LEU A 37 6.22 -5.33 0.83
CA LEU A 37 6.78 -5.08 -0.49
C LEU A 37 8.25 -4.64 -0.42
N MET A 38 8.57 -3.68 0.44
CA MET A 38 9.94 -3.22 0.64
C MET A 38 10.88 -4.36 1.05
N PHE A 39 10.43 -5.21 1.97
CA PHE A 39 11.18 -6.37 2.42
C PHE A 39 11.36 -7.39 1.30
N ALA A 40 10.29 -7.76 0.60
CA ALA A 40 10.34 -8.73 -0.49
C ALA A 40 11.28 -8.29 -1.61
N VAL A 41 11.20 -7.03 -2.06
CA VAL A 41 12.10 -6.47 -3.07
C VAL A 41 13.55 -6.49 -2.59
N LYS A 42 13.79 -6.17 -1.32
CA LYS A 42 15.14 -6.22 -0.73
C LYS A 42 15.72 -7.64 -0.73
N GLU A 43 14.95 -8.65 -0.34
CA GLU A 43 15.44 -10.02 -0.30
C GLU A 43 15.63 -10.60 -1.70
N VAL A 44 14.71 -10.33 -2.62
CA VAL A 44 14.81 -10.74 -4.03
C VAL A 44 16.03 -10.13 -4.71
N ASN A 45 16.33 -8.85 -4.46
CA ASN A 45 17.52 -8.19 -5.03
C ASN A 45 18.86 -8.68 -4.46
N LYS A 46 18.86 -9.39 -3.32
CA LYS A 46 20.08 -10.03 -2.79
C LYS A 46 20.33 -11.40 -3.41
N ASP A 47 19.29 -12.03 -3.95
CA ASP A 47 19.37 -13.35 -4.55
C ASP A 47 19.73 -13.26 -6.04
N LEU A 48 21.03 -13.43 -6.33
CA LEU A 48 21.57 -13.42 -7.69
C LEU A 48 21.13 -14.63 -8.53
N ILE A 49 20.58 -15.69 -7.93
CA ILE A 49 20.03 -16.83 -8.65
C ILE A 49 18.64 -16.46 -9.17
N LEU A 50 17.86 -15.74 -8.37
CA LEU A 50 16.50 -15.32 -8.72
C LEU A 50 16.49 -14.15 -9.73
N LEU A 51 17.35 -13.14 -9.53
CA LEU A 51 17.49 -11.98 -10.43
C LEU A 51 18.96 -11.73 -10.78
N PRO A 52 19.57 -12.53 -11.66
CA PRO A 52 20.94 -12.30 -12.09
C PRO A 52 21.02 -11.01 -12.90
N ASN A 53 21.85 -10.06 -12.42
CA ASN A 53 22.15 -8.78 -13.10
C ASN A 53 20.96 -7.80 -13.25
N PHE A 54 19.86 -8.02 -12.53
CA PHE A 54 18.73 -7.09 -12.48
C PHE A 54 18.46 -6.64 -11.05
N THR A 55 18.12 -5.36 -10.90
CA THR A 55 17.64 -4.81 -9.63
C THR A 55 16.17 -4.46 -9.79
N LEU A 56 15.31 -5.05 -8.96
CA LEU A 56 13.91 -4.71 -8.89
C LEU A 56 13.73 -3.40 -8.11
N GLY A 57 13.06 -2.44 -8.73
CA GLY A 57 12.54 -1.24 -8.08
C GLY A 57 11.02 -1.30 -7.92
N PHE A 58 10.44 -0.30 -7.27
CA PHE A 58 9.00 -0.12 -7.20
C PHE A 58 8.64 1.36 -7.10
N HIS A 59 7.47 1.71 -7.61
CA HIS A 59 6.88 3.03 -7.47
C HIS A 59 5.52 2.90 -6.77
N ILE A 60 5.31 3.64 -5.68
CA ILE A 60 4.05 3.63 -4.93
C ILE A 60 3.24 4.85 -5.31
N GLN A 61 1.97 4.64 -5.62
CA GLN A 61 1.02 5.70 -5.92
C GLN A 61 -0.16 5.56 -4.97
N ASN A 62 -0.60 6.68 -4.42
CA ASN A 62 -1.84 6.70 -3.65
C ASN A 62 -3.00 6.56 -4.62
N ASN A 63 -3.87 5.59 -4.33
CA ASN A 63 -5.09 5.41 -5.08
C ASN A 63 -6.24 6.15 -4.37
N ASP A 64 -6.55 7.35 -4.85
CA ASP A 64 -7.78 8.03 -4.47
C ASP A 64 -8.96 7.32 -5.16
N GLN A 65 -10.14 7.26 -4.53
CA GLN A 65 -11.35 6.61 -5.12
C GLN A 65 -11.97 7.39 -6.31
N ASN A 66 -11.17 8.19 -7.01
CA ASN A 66 -11.58 8.98 -8.16
C ASN A 66 -11.10 8.31 -9.46
N GLU A 67 -12.04 7.88 -10.30
CA GLU A 67 -11.79 7.19 -11.58
C GLU A 67 -10.84 7.95 -12.51
N TRP A 68 -10.96 9.28 -12.55
CA TRP A 68 -10.06 10.13 -13.33
C TRP A 68 -8.63 10.03 -12.82
N ARG A 69 -8.44 10.04 -11.49
CA ARG A 69 -7.13 9.96 -10.86
C ARG A 69 -6.51 8.57 -11.05
N ILE A 70 -7.30 7.51 -10.92
CA ILE A 70 -6.90 6.13 -11.18
C ILE A 70 -6.42 5.97 -12.63
N SER A 71 -7.19 6.48 -13.58
CA SER A 71 -6.85 6.38 -15.01
C SER A 71 -5.57 7.16 -15.32
N PHE A 72 -5.45 8.37 -14.77
CA PHE A 72 -4.26 9.20 -14.91
C PHE A 72 -3.01 8.53 -14.35
N ILE A 73 -3.09 7.98 -13.13
CA ILE A 73 -1.98 7.25 -12.50
C ILE A 73 -1.62 6.00 -13.30
N SER A 74 -2.61 5.25 -13.79
CA SER A 74 -2.35 4.04 -14.58
C SER A 74 -1.61 4.35 -15.88
N LEU A 75 -2.04 5.40 -16.59
CA LEU A 75 -1.40 5.86 -17.81
C LEU A 75 -0.02 6.48 -17.55
N SER A 76 0.19 7.14 -16.41
CA SER A 76 1.51 7.69 -16.07
C SER A 76 2.51 6.59 -15.73
N LEU A 77 2.08 5.50 -15.09
CA LEU A 77 2.90 4.31 -14.85
C LEU A 77 3.31 3.59 -16.16
N LEU A 78 2.47 3.69 -17.20
CA LEU A 78 2.76 3.17 -18.53
C LEU A 78 3.74 4.03 -19.34
N SER A 79 4.11 5.20 -18.81
CA SER A 79 5.02 6.10 -19.48
C SER A 79 6.37 6.23 -18.77
N THR A 80 7.42 6.26 -19.57
CA THR A 80 8.76 6.63 -19.10
C THR A 80 8.82 8.14 -18.84
N ARG A 81 9.11 8.53 -17.59
CA ARG A 81 9.36 9.93 -17.13
C ARG A 81 8.19 10.93 -17.22
N GLY A 82 6.95 10.49 -17.00
CA GLY A 82 5.84 11.41 -16.74
C GLY A 82 5.30 12.19 -17.95
N GLN A 83 5.74 11.85 -19.17
CA GLN A 83 5.05 12.32 -20.38
C GLN A 83 3.80 11.46 -20.59
N MET A 84 2.61 12.02 -20.76
CA MET A 84 1.39 11.19 -20.91
C MET A 84 1.26 10.58 -22.33
N VAL A 85 2.32 9.95 -22.81
CA VAL A 85 2.41 9.33 -24.14
C VAL A 85 2.75 7.84 -23.95
N PRO A 86 1.74 6.96 -23.95
CA PRO A 86 1.97 5.53 -23.86
C PRO A 86 2.90 5.06 -24.98
N GLY A 87 4.00 4.37 -24.61
CA GLY A 87 4.98 3.84 -25.56
C GLY A 87 6.15 4.76 -25.93
N TYR A 88 6.22 5.99 -25.42
CA TYR A 88 7.38 6.88 -25.64
C TYR A 88 8.57 6.48 -24.75
N LYS A 89 9.59 5.85 -25.33
CA LYS A 89 10.81 5.36 -24.66
C LYS A 89 12.00 6.28 -24.97
N CYS A 90 12.40 7.12 -24.01
CA CYS A 90 13.47 8.09 -24.24
C CYS A 90 14.84 7.68 -23.67
N ASP A 91 14.96 6.63 -22.85
CA ASP A 91 16.23 6.21 -22.21
C ASP A 91 16.23 4.74 -21.73
N ARG A 92 17.38 4.27 -21.19
CA ARG A 92 17.57 2.92 -20.59
C ARG A 92 16.41 2.56 -19.66
N GLN A 93 15.85 1.38 -19.90
CA GLN A 93 14.47 0.98 -19.59
C GLN A 93 14.24 0.70 -18.10
N ASP A 94 13.50 1.55 -17.40
CA ASP A 94 12.74 1.14 -16.22
C ASP A 94 11.50 0.37 -16.70
N LEU A 95 11.65 -0.95 -16.87
CA LEU A 95 10.57 -1.81 -17.36
C LEU A 95 9.50 -2.01 -16.26
N LEU A 96 8.28 -1.55 -16.51
CA LEU A 96 7.13 -1.91 -15.66
C LEU A 96 6.77 -3.38 -15.88
N LEU A 97 7.22 -4.25 -14.97
CA LEU A 97 7.00 -5.70 -15.04
C LEU A 97 5.58 -6.11 -14.64
N SER A 98 5.05 -5.48 -13.59
CA SER A 98 3.74 -5.81 -13.02
C SER A 98 3.26 -4.67 -12.14
N VAL A 99 1.94 -4.61 -11.93
CA VAL A 99 1.30 -3.68 -11.00
C VAL A 99 0.65 -4.47 -9.87
N ILE A 100 0.69 -3.95 -8.65
CA ILE A 100 -0.06 -4.50 -7.51
C ILE A 100 -1.30 -3.62 -7.32
N GLY A 101 -2.48 -4.24 -7.42
CA GLY A 101 -3.77 -3.56 -7.24
C GLY A 101 -4.06 -3.23 -5.78
N GLY A 102 -4.83 -2.16 -5.58
CA GLY A 102 -5.27 -1.69 -4.27
C GLY A 102 -6.48 -2.46 -3.73
N ASP A 103 -7.05 -1.93 -2.66
CA ASP A 103 -8.14 -2.55 -1.92
C ASP A 103 -9.54 -2.35 -2.51
N ASP A 104 -9.72 -1.30 -3.31
CA ASP A 104 -10.96 -1.05 -4.01
C ASP A 104 -11.09 -1.89 -5.28
N THR A 105 -12.16 -2.67 -5.35
CA THR A 105 -12.45 -3.57 -6.49
C THR A 105 -12.74 -2.80 -7.77
N LYS A 106 -13.41 -1.65 -7.68
CA LYS A 106 -13.78 -0.84 -8.85
C LYS A 106 -12.55 -0.19 -9.46
N SER A 107 -11.72 0.43 -8.64
CA SER A 107 -10.42 0.97 -9.03
C SER A 107 -9.52 -0.10 -9.62
N SER A 108 -9.40 -1.25 -8.94
CA SER A 108 -8.55 -2.35 -9.40
C SER A 108 -8.99 -2.90 -10.75
N ARG A 109 -10.30 -2.96 -11.02
CA ARG A 109 -10.82 -3.38 -12.34
C ARG A 109 -10.49 -2.35 -13.42
N LEU A 110 -10.66 -1.05 -13.11
CA LEU A 110 -10.33 0.03 -14.04
C LEU A 110 -8.84 0.01 -14.41
N MET A 111 -7.95 -0.10 -13.41
CA MET A 111 -6.52 -0.27 -13.61
C MET A 111 -6.21 -1.50 -14.47
N ALA A 112 -6.79 -2.66 -14.14
CA ALA A 112 -6.54 -3.90 -14.86
C ALA A 112 -6.94 -3.80 -16.34
N SER A 113 -8.08 -3.15 -16.63
CA SER A 113 -8.50 -2.88 -18.01
C SER A 113 -7.46 -2.07 -18.77
N ILE A 114 -6.93 -0.99 -18.18
CA ILE A 114 -5.90 -0.15 -18.81
C ILE A 114 -4.60 -0.95 -19.03
N PHE A 115 -4.07 -1.61 -18.00
CA PHE A 115 -2.83 -2.38 -18.10
C PHE A 115 -2.92 -3.57 -19.06
N SER A 116 -4.10 -4.19 -19.19
CA SER A 116 -4.32 -5.30 -20.11
C SER A 116 -4.08 -4.94 -21.58
N ILE A 117 -4.39 -3.69 -21.97
CA ILE A 117 -4.16 -3.17 -23.33
C ILE A 117 -2.65 -3.20 -23.65
N PHE A 118 -1.81 -2.95 -22.64
CA PHE A 118 -0.35 -2.93 -22.75
C PHE A 118 0.31 -4.24 -22.31
N LYS A 119 -0.49 -5.29 -22.03
CA LYS A 119 -0.04 -6.61 -21.59
C LYS A 119 0.79 -6.59 -20.31
N ILE A 120 0.51 -5.65 -19.41
CA ILE A 120 1.13 -5.60 -18.09
C ILE A 120 0.23 -6.34 -17.10
N PRO A 121 0.73 -7.38 -16.41
CA PRO A 121 -0.06 -8.10 -15.42
C PRO A 121 -0.35 -7.22 -14.20
N GLN A 122 -1.58 -7.34 -13.68
CA GLN A 122 -1.95 -6.78 -12.38
C GLN A 122 -2.18 -7.91 -11.37
N VAL A 123 -1.44 -7.87 -10.26
CA VAL A 123 -1.59 -8.80 -9.13
C VAL A 123 -2.53 -8.16 -8.12
N SER A 124 -3.62 -8.85 -7.76
CA SER A 124 -4.53 -8.39 -6.71
C SER A 124 -4.10 -8.94 -5.36
N THR A 125 -4.05 -8.10 -4.33
CA THR A 125 -3.76 -8.53 -2.95
C THR A 125 -5.05 -9.03 -2.30
N GLY A 126 -5.49 -10.23 -2.69
CA GLY A 126 -6.51 -11.01 -2.00
C GLY A 126 -7.84 -10.30 -1.77
N TYR A 127 -8.68 -10.22 -2.81
CA TYR A 127 -10.11 -10.02 -2.65
C TYR A 127 -10.83 -11.34 -2.96
N ASN A 128 -11.68 -11.78 -2.03
CA ASN A 128 -12.80 -12.64 -2.39
C ASN A 128 -13.57 -11.87 -3.46
N MET A 129 -13.52 -12.35 -4.70
CA MET A 129 -14.48 -11.90 -5.69
C MET A 129 -15.85 -12.36 -5.21
N GLU A 130 -16.55 -11.52 -4.46
CA GLU A 130 -18.00 -11.63 -4.41
C GLU A 130 -18.45 -11.41 -5.86
N HIS A 131 -18.67 -12.53 -6.55
CA HIS A 131 -19.56 -12.55 -7.68
C HIS A 131 -20.86 -11.96 -7.16
N THR A 132 -21.14 -10.70 -7.51
CA THR A 132 -22.51 -10.22 -7.59
C THR A 132 -23.20 -11.07 -8.65
N LYS A 133 -23.65 -12.25 -8.24
CA LYS A 133 -24.65 -13.03 -8.97
C LYS A 133 -25.84 -12.12 -9.01
N ASN A 134 -26.02 -11.45 -10.14
CA ASN A 134 -27.23 -10.71 -10.44
C ASN A 134 -28.36 -11.75 -10.49
N ARG A 135 -28.93 -12.05 -9.31
CA ARG A 135 -30.21 -12.72 -9.21
C ARG A 135 -31.23 -11.63 -9.49
N ASN A 136 -31.59 -11.51 -10.75
CA ASN A 136 -32.93 -11.18 -11.22
C ASN A 136 -33.01 -11.52 -12.72
N THR A 137 -32.88 -12.81 -13.00
CA THR A 137 -33.52 -13.43 -14.17
C THR A 137 -35.01 -13.56 -13.86
N HIS A 138 -35.84 -13.07 -14.79
CA HIS A 138 -37.28 -13.29 -14.96
C HIS A 138 -38.07 -14.00 -13.85
N ARG A 139 -39.12 -13.32 -13.36
CA ARG A 139 -40.33 -14.00 -12.92
C ARG A 139 -41.58 -13.26 -13.40
N SER A 140 -42.34 -14.01 -14.20
CA SER A 140 -43.71 -13.84 -14.71
C SER A 140 -43.95 -12.77 -15.77
#